data_AF-A0A3D0YLV9-F1
#
_entry.id   AF-A0A3D0YLV9-F1
#
_cell.length_a   1.000
_cell.length_b   1.000
_cell.length_c   1.000
_cell.angle_alpha   90.00
_cell.angle_beta   90.00
_cell.angle_gamma   90.00
#
_symmetry.space_group_name_H-M   'P 1'
#
loop_
_entity.id
_entity.type
_entity.pdbx_description
1 polymer ?
#
loop_
_entity_poly.entity_id
_entity_poly.type
_entity_poly.pdbx_seq_one_letter_code
_entity_poly.pdbx_strand_id
1 'polypeptide(L)'
;KVTETNPWRFWDNDDDDKTVEERRDEGNDEPGQSLGSQDGNDLKVDGVRDLLDFFPLHLDLKQALEVLPSADYKYVLKHEVGAVKFFEFPEAALDESDLSKAPHSHLRDIDRARIFKDKDLKHASSQGAELSSEVLDAFKQEKGIILCEAVKNRTEQPLILEIIKKSDNSSVAEIKFPLSISSVEDMYRTKYFAPNDQEGGSSGYAMPGNPINWPDQDRNNKHFVLVHGYNVNRTQSHGWFSEFFKRFYWSGSNARFTGISWEGYESQTLGNTPDYWRNVTNAFQTSKDVADFVNLLGGQKSIAAHSLGNMVVGSAMKDHGLLVENYFMIDAAVAIEAYENTFTDSMRPSSWSGYDSKLWPTHWHELFPATDGRSRLTWRMRFDAFPNAYNCYSWGEEVLRDGQGTVPPVTQPILSGGLRSWVYQEMTKGGSLLSGGGLGHDGQGGWTLNQHVYNGTAYTNYNPNTGQHTIYPPSQANGIDPELLRLTPFFKPFNNDKITNPTLGSTEASVYDERATLLAEAIPAYSFAAGSNEMIDFEDRNISMMSLRTNEFEWPEDEVTDDTRNWLHSDIRDVGYLHNYKLFDRFVEISDLK
;
A
#
# COMPACT_ATOMS: atom_id res chain seq x y z
N LYS A 1 9.45 29.51 -2.17
CA LYS A 1 10.30 30.38 -1.31
C LYS A 1 9.73 30.35 0.09
N VAL A 2 10.56 30.12 1.10
CA VAL A 2 10.17 30.10 2.51
C VAL A 2 9.97 31.53 3.02
N THR A 3 8.86 31.78 3.69
CA THR A 3 8.49 33.06 4.33
C THR A 3 7.72 32.81 5.62
N GLU A 4 7.44 33.84 6.42
CA GLU A 4 6.60 33.68 7.64
C GLU A 4 5.18 33.19 7.32
N THR A 5 4.63 33.58 6.16
CA THR A 5 3.30 33.15 5.70
C THR A 5 3.30 31.85 4.90
N ASN A 6 4.48 31.36 4.50
CA ASN A 6 4.69 30.09 3.80
C ASN A 6 5.98 29.47 4.35
N PRO A 7 5.96 29.00 5.62
CA PRO A 7 7.13 28.46 6.29
C PRO A 7 7.60 27.16 5.63
N TRP A 8 8.80 26.70 5.95
CA TRP A 8 9.18 25.32 5.63
C TRP A 8 8.36 24.38 6.51
N ARG A 9 7.54 23.56 5.86
CA ARG A 9 6.58 22.65 6.51
C ARG A 9 7.18 21.26 6.55
N PHE A 10 7.33 20.71 7.74
CA PHE A 10 7.97 19.41 7.95
C PHE A 10 7.32 18.69 9.13
N TRP A 11 7.56 17.38 9.24
CA TRP A 11 6.99 16.57 10.31
C TRP A 11 8.00 16.31 11.44
N ASP A 12 7.52 15.99 12.64
CA ASP A 12 8.37 15.41 13.69
C ASP A 12 8.60 13.91 13.48
N ASN A 13 9.83 13.47 13.78
CA ASN A 13 10.31 12.10 13.71
C ASN A 13 9.77 11.31 14.92
N ASP A 14 8.50 10.88 14.82
CA ASP A 14 7.72 10.27 15.90
C ASP A 14 7.39 8.78 15.68
N ASP A 15 8.00 8.16 14.68
CA ASP A 15 8.06 6.72 14.40
C ASP A 15 9.35 6.06 14.92
N ASP A 16 9.45 4.74 14.79
CA ASP A 16 10.57 3.93 15.28
C ASP A 16 11.18 3.11 14.12
N ASP A 17 12.24 3.64 13.52
CA ASP A 17 12.92 3.08 12.35
C ASP A 17 14.20 2.30 12.72
N LYS A 18 14.35 1.89 14.00
CA LYS A 18 15.58 1.29 14.59
C LYS A 18 16.01 -0.07 14.02
N THR A 19 15.38 -0.56 12.95
CA THR A 19 15.73 -1.83 12.27
C THR A 19 16.50 -1.57 10.98
N VAL A 20 17.77 -1.19 11.15
CA VAL A 20 18.63 -0.54 10.14
C VAL A 20 18.84 -1.30 8.80
N GLU A 21 18.53 -2.59 8.70
CA GLU A 21 18.83 -3.41 7.50
C GLU A 21 17.79 -4.50 7.19
N GLU A 22 16.69 -4.56 7.95
CA GLU A 22 15.67 -5.61 7.79
C GLU A 22 14.59 -5.18 6.78
N ARG A 23 14.10 -6.14 5.99
CA ARG A 23 13.06 -5.90 4.97
C ARG A 23 11.73 -5.46 5.59
N ARG A 24 11.43 -5.88 6.83
CA ARG A 24 10.12 -5.70 7.47
C ARG A 24 10.28 -4.83 8.70
N ASP A 25 9.30 -3.94 8.87
CA ASP A 25 9.12 -3.22 10.11
C ASP A 25 7.73 -3.55 10.68
N GLU A 26 7.71 -4.24 11.83
CA GLU A 26 6.53 -4.91 12.42
C GLU A 26 5.47 -3.94 12.97
N GLY A 27 5.25 -2.78 12.32
CA GLY A 27 4.32 -1.74 12.72
C GLY A 27 4.96 -0.58 13.49
N ASN A 28 6.28 -0.39 13.39
CA ASN A 28 6.98 0.70 14.06
C ASN A 28 6.96 2.01 13.23
N ASP A 29 6.64 1.92 11.93
CA ASP A 29 6.33 3.02 11.00
C ASP A 29 5.00 3.76 11.29
N GLU A 30 4.29 3.39 12.36
CA GLU A 30 3.05 4.07 12.76
C GLU A 30 3.40 5.36 13.53
N PRO A 31 2.90 6.54 13.12
CA PRO A 31 3.19 7.79 13.83
C PRO A 31 2.75 7.76 15.30
N GLY A 32 3.42 8.56 16.12
CA GLY A 32 3.07 8.74 17.53
C GLY A 32 3.50 7.59 18.43
N GLN A 33 4.65 6.98 18.12
CA GLN A 33 5.28 5.96 18.95
C GLN A 33 5.56 6.47 20.37
N SER A 34 5.80 5.53 21.28
CA SER A 34 6.15 5.90 22.66
C SER A 34 7.44 6.72 22.69
N LEU A 35 7.57 7.66 23.63
CA LEU A 35 8.79 8.47 23.78
C LEU A 35 10.08 7.64 23.88
N GLY A 36 10.02 6.40 24.38
CA GLY A 36 11.19 5.52 24.48
C GLY A 36 11.56 4.80 23.18
N SER A 37 10.64 4.80 22.20
CA SER A 37 10.77 4.13 20.90
C SER A 37 11.12 5.14 19.82
N GLN A 38 10.45 6.29 19.80
CA GLN A 38 10.58 7.28 18.73
C GLN A 38 12.04 7.72 18.48
N ASP A 39 12.42 7.82 17.21
CA ASP A 39 13.80 8.11 16.79
C ASP A 39 14.21 9.55 17.13
N GLY A 40 13.26 10.47 16.99
CA GLY A 40 13.45 11.86 17.39
C GLY A 40 13.74 12.08 18.88
N ASN A 41 13.82 11.09 19.77
CA ASN A 41 14.11 11.29 21.19
C ASN A 41 15.60 11.12 21.61
N ASP A 42 16.52 10.84 20.68
CA ASP A 42 17.92 10.61 21.03
C ASP A 42 18.90 11.66 20.42
N LEU A 43 20.18 11.38 20.17
CA LEU A 43 21.06 12.29 19.42
C LEU A 43 21.81 11.53 18.33
N LYS A 44 21.12 10.64 17.63
CA LYS A 44 21.66 9.81 16.56
C LYS A 44 20.70 9.75 15.39
N VAL A 45 21.26 9.46 14.22
CA VAL A 45 20.49 8.83 13.16
C VAL A 45 20.31 7.37 13.55
N ASP A 46 19.08 6.88 13.50
CA ASP A 46 18.66 5.56 14.00
C ASP A 46 18.54 4.50 12.89
N GLY A 47 19.01 4.81 11.68
CA GLY A 47 19.13 3.84 10.61
C GLY A 47 19.17 4.47 9.23
N VAL A 48 19.07 3.64 8.19
CA VAL A 48 18.90 4.16 6.81
C VAL A 48 17.47 4.58 6.51
N ARG A 49 16.49 4.03 7.25
CA ARG A 49 15.06 4.34 7.09
C ARG A 49 14.73 5.71 7.70
N ASP A 50 15.23 5.94 8.92
CA ASP A 50 15.18 7.21 9.65
C ASP A 50 15.66 8.43 8.83
N LEU A 51 16.54 8.23 7.85
CA LEU A 51 16.97 9.31 6.94
C LEU A 51 15.83 9.96 6.15
N LEU A 52 14.67 9.30 6.03
CA LEU A 52 13.47 9.88 5.44
C LEU A 52 12.96 11.09 6.24
N ASP A 53 13.29 11.17 7.52
CA ASP A 53 12.86 12.21 8.47
C ASP A 53 13.86 13.37 8.56
N PHE A 54 14.84 13.42 7.65
CA PHE A 54 15.83 14.48 7.57
C PHE A 54 15.62 15.38 6.36
N PHE A 55 15.75 16.70 6.55
CA PHE A 55 15.77 17.67 5.46
C PHE A 55 17.13 18.39 5.33
N PRO A 56 17.63 18.61 4.10
CA PRO A 56 18.88 19.32 3.88
C PRO A 56 18.68 20.84 3.94
N LEU A 57 19.58 21.55 4.63
CA LEU A 57 19.63 23.00 4.68
C LEU A 57 21.03 23.53 4.32
N HIS A 58 21.11 24.34 3.26
CA HIS A 58 22.32 25.11 2.95
C HIS A 58 22.22 26.51 3.56
N LEU A 59 23.27 26.96 4.24
CA LEU A 59 23.39 28.31 4.77
C LEU A 59 24.31 29.12 3.85
N ASP A 60 23.74 30.07 3.10
CA ASP A 60 24.50 30.99 2.24
C ASP A 60 25.24 32.03 3.11
N LEU A 61 26.41 31.64 3.61
CA LEU A 61 27.20 32.41 4.57
C LEU A 61 28.48 32.99 3.98
N LYS A 62 28.71 32.88 2.66
CA LYS A 62 29.97 33.33 2.05
C LYS A 62 30.31 34.78 2.40
N GLN A 63 29.38 35.70 2.13
CA GLN A 63 29.57 37.13 2.43
C GLN A 63 29.63 37.40 3.94
N ALA A 64 28.82 36.69 4.73
CA ALA A 64 28.84 36.83 6.19
C ALA A 64 30.20 36.43 6.76
N LEU A 65 30.80 35.33 6.28
CA LEU A 65 32.10 34.82 6.71
C LEU A 65 33.29 35.66 6.24
N GLU A 66 33.14 36.46 5.18
CA GLU A 66 34.13 37.47 4.77
C GLU A 66 34.15 38.67 5.73
N VAL A 67 32.98 39.12 6.19
CA VAL A 67 32.83 40.29 7.08
C VAL A 67 32.99 39.92 8.56
N LEU A 68 32.50 38.74 8.95
CA LEU A 68 32.46 38.21 10.31
C LEU A 68 33.20 36.85 10.33
N PRO A 69 34.55 36.85 10.24
CA PRO A 69 35.33 35.64 10.06
C PRO A 69 35.19 34.67 11.24
N SER A 70 35.15 33.37 10.96
CA SER A 70 35.05 32.30 11.98
C SER A 70 36.22 32.28 12.98
N ALA A 71 37.31 33.00 12.73
CA ALA A 71 38.38 33.22 13.69
C ALA A 71 37.89 34.05 14.90
N ASP A 72 37.12 35.11 14.64
CA ASP A 72 36.66 36.09 15.62
C ASP A 72 35.20 35.89 16.06
N TYR A 73 34.42 35.11 15.28
CA TYR A 73 32.99 34.90 15.49
C TYR A 73 32.64 33.42 15.54
N LYS A 74 31.60 33.08 16.32
CA LYS A 74 30.93 31.79 16.36
C LYS A 74 29.64 31.87 15.57
N TYR A 75 29.27 30.77 14.95
CA TYR A 75 28.00 30.60 14.23
C TYR A 75 27.22 29.50 14.94
N VAL A 76 26.09 29.84 15.53
CA VAL A 76 25.32 28.97 16.44
C VAL A 76 23.91 28.80 15.90
N LEU A 77 23.47 27.55 15.72
CA LEU A 77 22.08 27.24 15.40
C LEU A 77 21.26 27.04 16.67
N LYS A 78 20.10 27.68 16.71
CA LYS A 78 19.18 27.72 17.86
C LYS A 78 17.75 27.49 17.43
N HIS A 79 16.99 26.85 18.29
CA HIS A 79 15.54 26.77 18.20
C HIS A 79 14.94 26.97 19.60
N GLU A 80 13.98 27.89 19.74
CA GLU A 80 13.47 28.34 21.06
C GLU A 80 13.03 27.17 21.95
N VAL A 81 12.29 26.24 21.37
CA VAL A 81 11.78 25.06 22.08
C VAL A 81 12.61 23.79 21.84
N GLY A 82 13.76 23.91 21.16
CA GLY A 82 14.65 22.79 20.83
C GLY A 82 14.02 21.72 19.95
N ALA A 83 13.30 22.11 18.90
CA ALA A 83 12.58 21.19 18.02
C ALA A 83 13.41 20.68 16.84
N VAL A 84 14.68 21.05 16.74
CA VAL A 84 15.55 20.68 15.62
C VAL A 84 16.85 20.08 16.15
N LYS A 85 17.24 18.93 15.61
CA LYS A 85 18.59 18.37 15.74
C LYS A 85 19.20 18.24 14.35
N PHE A 86 20.52 18.18 14.27
CA PHE A 86 21.20 18.17 12.98
C PHE A 86 22.60 17.57 13.03
N PHE A 87 23.08 17.11 11.89
CA PHE A 87 24.50 16.88 11.64
C PHE A 87 24.99 17.64 10.42
N GLU A 88 26.31 17.76 10.27
CA GLU A 88 26.94 18.56 9.22
C GLU A 88 27.45 17.66 8.09
N PHE A 89 27.20 18.06 6.84
CA PHE A 89 27.73 17.40 5.65
C PHE A 89 28.51 18.41 4.79
N PRO A 90 29.77 18.74 5.17
CA PRO A 90 30.56 19.78 4.51
C PRO A 90 30.94 19.43 3.06
N GLU A 91 30.97 18.14 2.71
CA GLU A 91 31.32 17.69 1.36
C GLU A 91 30.17 17.82 0.34
N ALA A 92 28.96 18.22 0.76
CA ALA A 92 27.81 18.30 -0.12
C ALA A 92 28.05 19.23 -1.32
N ALA A 93 27.71 18.73 -2.51
CA ALA A 93 27.81 19.44 -3.78
C ALA A 93 26.42 19.92 -4.21
N LEU A 94 26.16 21.23 -4.04
CA LEU A 94 24.85 21.83 -4.28
C LEU A 94 24.44 21.84 -5.75
N ASP A 95 25.40 21.76 -6.66
CA ASP A 95 25.19 21.72 -8.11
C ASP A 95 24.91 20.32 -8.63
N GLU A 96 24.88 19.32 -7.74
CA GLU A 96 24.65 17.91 -8.05
C GLU A 96 25.65 17.35 -9.08
N SER A 97 26.84 17.94 -9.18
CA SER A 97 27.92 17.47 -10.07
C SER A 97 28.44 16.08 -9.68
N ASP A 98 28.27 15.70 -8.42
CA ASP A 98 28.48 14.36 -7.87
C ASP A 98 27.23 13.96 -7.08
N LEU A 99 26.42 13.05 -7.64
CA LEU A 99 25.15 12.62 -7.05
C LEU A 99 25.35 11.93 -5.68
N SER A 100 26.52 11.32 -5.43
CA SER A 100 26.84 10.73 -4.12
C SER A 100 27.06 11.78 -3.02
N LYS A 101 27.11 13.07 -3.41
CA LYS A 101 27.25 14.23 -2.54
C LYS A 101 26.14 15.27 -2.74
N ALA A 102 25.13 14.98 -3.55
CA ALA A 102 24.00 15.88 -3.74
C ALA A 102 23.26 16.11 -2.41
N PRO A 103 22.53 17.23 -2.22
CA PRO A 103 21.81 17.47 -0.96
C PRO A 103 20.80 16.37 -0.59
N HIS A 104 20.25 15.71 -1.61
CA HIS A 104 19.28 14.62 -1.48
C HIS A 104 19.93 13.21 -1.43
N SER A 105 21.27 13.11 -1.41
CA SER A 105 21.98 11.83 -1.51
C SER A 105 21.67 10.88 -0.35
N HIS A 106 21.31 11.40 0.83
CA HIS A 106 20.85 10.59 1.96
C HIS A 106 19.60 9.76 1.66
N LEU A 107 18.79 10.17 0.67
CA LEU A 107 17.56 9.47 0.25
C LEU A 107 17.72 8.63 -1.01
N ARG A 108 18.81 8.79 -1.77
CA ARG A 108 18.92 8.23 -3.13
C ARG A 108 20.24 7.52 -3.43
N ASP A 109 21.23 7.62 -2.55
CA ASP A 109 22.54 6.99 -2.68
C ASP A 109 22.79 6.06 -1.48
N ILE A 110 22.89 4.75 -1.75
CA ILE A 110 22.92 3.72 -0.70
C ILE A 110 24.20 3.79 0.14
N ASP A 111 25.34 4.01 -0.50
CA ASP A 111 26.61 4.14 0.20
C ASP A 111 26.60 5.37 1.11
N ARG A 112 26.01 6.47 0.65
CA ARG A 112 25.86 7.67 1.47
C ARG A 112 24.93 7.45 2.66
N ALA A 113 23.76 6.84 2.44
CA ALA A 113 22.83 6.53 3.52
C ALA A 113 23.50 5.66 4.60
N ARG A 114 24.29 4.65 4.20
CA ARG A 114 25.06 3.81 5.13
C ARG A 114 26.13 4.57 5.92
N ILE A 115 26.72 5.61 5.35
CA ILE A 115 27.66 6.49 6.07
C ILE A 115 26.92 7.37 7.10
N PHE A 116 25.63 7.63 6.88
CA PHE A 116 24.83 8.51 7.74
C PHE A 116 24.04 7.81 8.83
N LYS A 117 23.77 6.51 8.67
CA LYS A 117 22.86 5.70 9.50
C LYS A 117 23.11 5.65 11.01
N ASP A 118 24.24 6.16 11.49
CA ASP A 118 24.63 6.17 12.91
C ASP A 118 25.26 7.50 13.36
N LYS A 119 25.07 8.57 12.57
CA LYS A 119 25.69 9.88 12.81
C LYS A 119 25.19 10.49 14.11
N ASP A 120 26.12 10.97 14.92
CA ASP A 120 25.79 11.76 16.11
C ASP A 120 25.24 13.14 15.69
N LEU A 121 24.17 13.55 16.37
CA LEU A 121 23.46 14.79 16.14
C LEU A 121 23.82 15.86 17.17
N LYS A 122 23.78 17.11 16.71
CA LYS A 122 23.80 18.31 17.55
C LYS A 122 22.37 18.76 17.81
N HIS A 123 22.08 19.21 19.03
CA HIS A 123 20.76 19.74 19.38
C HIS A 123 20.73 21.26 19.24
N ALA A 124 19.93 21.78 18.31
CA ALA A 124 19.65 23.22 18.22
C ALA A 124 18.65 23.62 19.33
N SER A 125 19.06 23.47 20.59
CA SER A 125 18.26 23.86 21.76
C SER A 125 18.13 25.39 21.87
N SER A 126 17.48 25.87 22.92
CA SER A 126 17.46 27.30 23.26
C SER A 126 18.86 27.86 23.56
N GLN A 127 19.80 27.00 23.99
CA GLN A 127 21.20 27.37 24.18
C GLN A 127 22.00 27.33 22.87
N GLY A 128 21.51 26.58 21.89
CA GLY A 128 22.09 26.42 20.56
C GLY A 128 23.26 25.45 20.48
N ALA A 129 23.66 25.15 19.24
CA ALA A 129 24.81 24.33 18.91
C ALA A 129 25.72 25.06 17.90
N GLU A 130 27.02 25.11 18.19
CA GLU A 130 28.02 25.78 17.35
C GLU A 130 28.33 24.92 16.10
N LEU A 131 28.34 25.58 14.94
CA LEU A 131 28.77 25.00 13.66
C LEU A 131 30.28 24.77 13.65
N SER A 132 30.73 23.65 13.08
CA SER A 132 32.17 23.36 13.02
C SER A 132 32.91 24.30 12.05
N SER A 133 34.23 24.42 12.21
CA SER A 133 35.07 25.12 11.23
C SER A 133 34.99 24.47 9.83
N GLU A 134 34.83 23.14 9.77
CA GLU A 134 34.80 22.38 8.52
C GLU A 134 33.59 22.76 7.66
N VAL A 135 32.40 22.83 8.26
CA VAL A 135 31.19 23.24 7.53
C VAL A 135 31.21 24.73 7.20
N LEU A 136 31.76 25.59 8.05
CA LEU A 136 31.91 27.02 7.75
C LEU A 136 32.88 27.25 6.58
N ASP A 137 33.96 26.48 6.49
CA ASP A 137 34.88 26.55 5.35
C ASP A 137 34.27 26.00 4.05
N ALA A 138 33.34 25.04 4.15
CA ALA A 138 32.52 24.60 3.02
C ALA A 138 31.55 25.71 2.56
N PHE A 139 30.85 26.37 3.50
CA PHE A 139 29.93 27.47 3.16
C PHE A 139 30.65 28.67 2.52
N LYS A 140 31.90 28.98 2.90
CA LYS A 140 32.74 29.98 2.18
C LYS A 140 32.95 29.64 0.72
N GLN A 141 32.93 28.36 0.38
CA GLN A 141 33.10 27.83 -0.97
C GLN A 141 31.77 27.56 -1.67
N GLU A 142 30.64 28.01 -1.11
CA GLU A 142 29.29 27.75 -1.65
C GLU A 142 28.99 26.24 -1.75
N LYS A 143 29.47 25.49 -0.75
CA LYS A 143 29.30 24.04 -0.61
C LYS A 143 28.77 23.69 0.76
N GLY A 144 28.45 22.42 0.95
CA GLY A 144 28.07 21.87 2.24
C GLY A 144 26.62 22.15 2.60
N ILE A 145 26.08 21.28 3.45
CA ILE A 145 24.75 21.43 4.05
C ILE A 145 24.83 21.02 5.52
N ILE A 146 23.75 21.28 6.24
CA ILE A 146 23.37 20.51 7.42
C ILE A 146 22.16 19.66 7.08
N LEU A 147 22.06 18.48 7.68
CA LEU A 147 20.86 17.64 7.63
C LEU A 147 20.14 17.76 8.96
N CYS A 148 18.87 18.12 8.92
CA CYS A 148 18.06 18.44 10.08
C CYS A 148 16.91 17.46 10.23
N GLU A 149 16.70 16.95 11.44
CA GLU A 149 15.46 16.29 11.83
C GLU A 149 14.66 17.19 12.79
N ALA A 150 13.34 17.02 12.78
CA ALA A 150 12.46 17.70 13.72
C ALA A 150 11.95 16.73 14.78
N VAL A 151 11.92 17.17 16.04
CA VAL A 151 11.84 16.25 17.20
C VAL A 151 10.85 16.67 18.27
N LYS A 152 9.88 17.51 17.90
CA LYS A 152 8.93 18.04 18.87
C LYS A 152 7.57 18.26 18.26
N ASN A 153 6.56 17.68 18.92
CA ASN A 153 5.18 17.82 18.49
C ASN A 153 4.77 19.29 18.54
N ARG A 154 4.59 19.83 17.34
CA ARG A 154 4.01 21.12 17.00
C ARG A 154 4.77 22.38 17.43
N THR A 155 5.33 23.10 16.45
CA THR A 155 5.89 24.44 16.65
C THR A 155 5.92 25.25 15.35
N GLU A 156 5.72 26.56 15.46
CA GLU A 156 5.88 27.53 14.36
C GLU A 156 7.07 28.48 14.62
N GLN A 157 7.90 28.16 15.62
CA GLN A 157 9.09 28.96 15.91
C GLN A 157 10.15 28.73 14.83
N PRO A 158 10.89 29.78 14.42
CA PRO A 158 11.90 29.64 13.38
C PRO A 158 13.15 28.92 13.91
N LEU A 159 13.89 28.30 13.00
CA LEU A 159 15.31 27.99 13.23
C LEU A 159 16.11 29.29 13.11
N ILE A 160 16.99 29.53 14.07
CA ILE A 160 17.75 30.78 14.18
C ILE A 160 19.23 30.47 14.00
N LEU A 161 19.89 31.15 13.08
CA LEU A 161 21.33 31.25 13.03
C LEU A 161 21.75 32.53 13.75
N GLU A 162 22.47 32.38 14.86
CA GLU A 162 23.05 33.48 15.62
C GLU A 162 24.56 33.58 15.36
N ILE A 163 25.05 34.79 15.10
CA ILE A 163 26.47 35.07 14.99
C ILE A 163 26.93 35.78 16.27
N ILE A 164 27.90 35.19 16.97
CA ILE A 164 28.35 35.64 18.29
C ILE A 164 29.82 36.02 18.21
N LYS A 165 30.18 37.19 18.73
CA LYS A 165 31.57 37.63 18.79
C LYS A 165 32.33 36.91 19.92
N LYS A 166 33.47 36.28 19.61
CA LYS A 166 34.23 35.48 20.60
C LYS A 166 34.87 36.32 21.72
N SER A 167 35.15 37.59 21.46
CA SER A 167 35.85 38.45 22.44
C SER A 167 35.03 38.73 23.69
N ASP A 168 33.71 38.84 23.56
CA ASP A 168 32.81 39.26 24.62
C ASP A 168 31.49 38.45 24.68
N ASN A 169 31.34 37.44 23.81
CA ASN A 169 30.13 36.64 23.63
C ASN A 169 28.87 37.47 23.32
N SER A 170 29.02 38.67 22.74
CA SER A 170 27.88 39.45 22.28
C SER A 170 27.30 38.90 20.96
N SER A 171 25.97 38.83 20.89
CA SER A 171 25.25 38.54 19.65
C SER A 171 25.37 39.74 18.71
N VAL A 172 25.80 39.50 17.47
CA VAL A 172 25.96 40.57 16.45
C VAL A 172 24.96 40.48 15.31
N ALA A 173 24.38 39.30 15.08
CA ALA A 173 23.34 39.10 14.08
C ALA A 173 22.52 37.84 14.39
N GLU A 174 21.23 37.87 14.04
CA GLU A 174 20.33 36.72 14.03
C GLU A 174 19.62 36.63 12.67
N ILE A 175 19.61 35.43 12.09
CA ILE A 175 18.91 35.14 10.83
C ILE A 175 17.87 34.06 11.13
N LYS A 176 16.63 34.31 10.73
CA LYS A 176 15.49 33.43 11.01
C LYS A 176 15.08 32.67 9.75
N PHE A 177 14.93 31.36 9.89
CA PHE A 177 14.35 30.46 8.91
C PHE A 177 12.97 30.00 9.42
N PRO A 178 11.86 30.55 8.89
CA PRO A 178 10.51 30.17 9.30
C PRO A 178 10.24 28.67 9.12
N LEU A 179 9.83 28.02 10.20
CA LEU A 179 9.49 26.59 10.25
C LEU A 179 8.04 26.39 10.69
N SER A 180 7.43 25.30 10.25
CA SER A 180 6.20 24.75 10.82
C SER A 180 6.38 23.24 10.93
N ILE A 181 6.51 22.77 12.17
CA ILE A 181 6.68 21.36 12.53
C ILE A 181 5.36 20.89 13.16
N SER A 182 4.90 19.69 12.84
CA SER A 182 3.73 19.01 13.39
C SER A 182 3.85 17.50 13.15
N SER A 183 2.91 16.68 13.63
CA SER A 183 2.86 15.27 13.21
C SER A 183 2.71 15.19 11.69
N VAL A 184 3.24 14.14 11.07
CA VAL A 184 3.03 13.86 9.64
C VAL A 184 1.53 13.74 9.32
N GLU A 185 0.72 13.26 10.28
CA GLU A 185 -0.74 13.14 10.14
C GLU A 185 -1.44 14.50 10.00
N ASP A 186 -0.84 15.59 10.51
CA ASP A 186 -1.33 16.95 10.35
C ASP A 186 -1.07 17.54 8.95
N MET A 187 -0.38 16.79 8.08
CA MET A 187 0.02 17.17 6.72
C MET A 187 -0.82 16.49 5.63
N TYR A 188 -1.74 15.59 5.99
CA TYR A 188 -2.64 14.98 5.02
C TYR A 188 -4.04 14.72 5.59
N ARG A 189 -4.94 14.19 4.75
CA ARG A 189 -6.30 13.80 5.16
C ARG A 189 -6.41 12.29 5.27
N THR A 190 -7.21 11.84 6.22
CA THR A 190 -7.68 10.46 6.28
C THR A 190 -9.19 10.41 6.13
N LYS A 191 -9.68 9.34 5.50
CA LYS A 191 -11.09 9.01 5.45
C LYS A 191 -11.28 7.54 5.76
N TYR A 192 -12.15 7.23 6.71
CA TYR A 192 -12.50 5.86 7.06
C TYR A 192 -13.89 5.52 6.52
N PHE A 193 -14.05 4.32 5.98
CA PHE A 193 -15.32 3.73 5.59
C PHE A 193 -15.48 2.37 6.26
N ALA A 194 -16.59 2.17 6.98
CA ALA A 194 -16.97 0.85 7.47
C ALA A 194 -18.46 0.58 7.24
N PRO A 195 -18.84 -0.70 7.04
CA PRO A 195 -20.22 -1.13 7.12
C PRO A 195 -20.82 -0.70 8.47
N ASN A 196 -21.81 0.21 8.42
CA ASN A 196 -22.51 0.79 9.57
C ASN A 196 -21.78 1.90 10.34
N ASP A 197 -20.78 2.57 9.76
CA ASP A 197 -20.20 3.75 10.40
C ASP A 197 -21.24 4.88 10.52
N GLN A 198 -21.78 5.04 11.73
CA GLN A 198 -22.65 6.12 12.17
C GLN A 198 -21.88 7.11 13.06
N GLU A 199 -20.54 7.04 13.13
CA GLU A 199 -19.78 8.01 13.91
C GLU A 199 -19.86 9.40 13.27
N GLY A 200 -20.55 10.29 13.99
CA GLY A 200 -20.33 11.73 13.88
C GLY A 200 -21.38 12.51 13.12
N GLY A 201 -22.68 12.23 13.30
CA GLY A 201 -23.74 13.26 13.24
C GLY A 201 -23.58 14.31 12.14
N SER A 202 -23.34 13.85 10.92
CA SER A 202 -23.16 14.55 9.64
C SER A 202 -22.89 13.40 8.69
N SER A 203 -23.55 13.32 7.53
CA SER A 203 -23.39 12.19 6.59
C SER A 203 -21.94 11.71 6.52
N GLY A 204 -21.68 10.40 6.53
CA GLY A 204 -20.34 9.77 6.42
C GLY A 204 -19.50 10.22 5.22
N TYR A 205 -19.99 11.16 4.41
CA TYR A 205 -19.33 11.89 3.33
C TYR A 205 -18.75 13.27 3.74
N ALA A 206 -18.78 13.65 5.02
CA ALA A 206 -18.16 14.91 5.44
C ALA A 206 -16.69 14.94 5.00
N MET A 207 -16.31 16.01 4.29
CA MET A 207 -14.95 16.24 3.82
C MET A 207 -14.05 16.44 5.03
N PRO A 208 -12.92 15.70 5.13
CA PRO A 208 -11.94 15.98 6.16
C PRO A 208 -11.46 17.43 6.05
N GLY A 209 -11.13 18.03 7.20
CA GLY A 209 -10.65 19.40 7.29
C GLY A 209 -9.39 19.64 6.43
N ASN A 210 -9.05 20.92 6.27
CA ASN A 210 -7.80 21.30 5.62
C ASN A 210 -6.61 20.91 6.52
N PRO A 211 -5.60 20.16 6.04
CA PRO A 211 -4.41 19.83 6.84
C PRO A 211 -3.73 21.10 7.35
N ILE A 212 -3.45 21.15 8.66
CA ILE A 212 -2.97 22.38 9.30
C ILE A 212 -1.53 22.72 8.88
N ASN A 213 -0.72 21.70 8.58
CA ASN A 213 0.68 21.87 8.18
C ASN A 213 0.94 21.44 6.73
N TRP A 214 -0.12 21.33 5.92
CA TRP A 214 -0.03 21.16 4.47
C TRP A 214 -1.28 21.71 3.77
N PRO A 215 -1.58 23.01 3.95
CA PRO A 215 -2.88 23.55 3.61
C PRO A 215 -3.11 23.58 2.11
N ASP A 216 -4.30 23.18 1.68
CA ASP A 216 -4.73 23.06 0.29
C ASP A 216 -4.50 24.30 -0.59
N GLN A 217 -4.54 25.48 0.02
CA GLN A 217 -4.38 26.76 -0.67
C GLN A 217 -2.92 26.96 -1.14
N ASP A 218 -1.96 26.29 -0.51
CA ASP A 218 -0.54 26.36 -0.83
C ASP A 218 -0.14 25.24 -1.80
N ARG A 219 -1.07 24.34 -2.17
CA ARG A 219 -0.83 23.16 -3.01
C ARG A 219 -1.25 23.42 -4.45
N ASN A 220 -0.74 22.60 -5.38
CA ASN A 220 -1.23 22.64 -6.75
C ASN A 220 -2.68 22.11 -6.82
N ASN A 221 -3.30 22.21 -8.00
CA ASN A 221 -4.68 21.78 -8.20
C ASN A 221 -4.80 20.25 -8.45
N LYS A 222 -3.89 19.45 -7.88
CA LYS A 222 -3.86 17.99 -7.98
C LYS A 222 -4.12 17.35 -6.62
N HIS A 223 -4.62 16.13 -6.66
CA HIS A 223 -4.94 15.33 -5.47
C HIS A 223 -4.52 13.88 -5.71
N PHE A 224 -3.67 13.36 -4.83
CA PHE A 224 -3.31 11.95 -4.80
C PHE A 224 -4.04 11.21 -3.69
N VAL A 225 -4.68 10.09 -4.01
CA VAL A 225 -5.47 9.28 -3.08
C VAL A 225 -4.84 7.90 -2.96
N LEU A 226 -4.70 7.39 -1.73
CA LEU A 226 -4.21 6.03 -1.46
C LEU A 226 -5.30 5.19 -0.80
N VAL A 227 -5.52 3.98 -1.30
CA VAL A 227 -6.37 2.95 -0.68
C VAL A 227 -5.50 1.76 -0.26
N HIS A 228 -5.44 1.46 1.03
CA HIS A 228 -4.63 0.34 1.54
C HIS A 228 -5.24 -1.04 1.17
N GLY A 229 -4.46 -2.09 1.40
CA GLY A 229 -4.82 -3.48 1.10
C GLY A 229 -5.55 -4.22 2.23
N TYR A 230 -5.47 -5.55 2.14
CA TYR A 230 -6.01 -6.53 3.10
C TYR A 230 -5.15 -6.64 4.37
N ASN A 231 -5.76 -7.05 5.48
CA ASN A 231 -5.12 -7.25 6.79
C ASN A 231 -4.47 -5.97 7.36
N VAL A 232 -5.09 -4.82 7.07
CA VAL A 232 -4.70 -3.51 7.58
C VAL A 232 -5.91 -2.93 8.31
N ASN A 233 -5.82 -2.86 9.63
CA ASN A 233 -6.84 -2.20 10.45
C ASN A 233 -6.70 -0.68 10.42
N ARG A 234 -7.65 0.01 11.05
CA ARG A 234 -7.68 1.49 11.07
C ARG A 234 -6.37 2.08 11.58
N THR A 235 -5.80 1.58 12.68
CA THR A 235 -4.52 2.08 13.21
C THR A 235 -3.39 1.83 12.22
N GLN A 236 -3.25 0.59 11.75
CA GLN A 236 -2.21 0.21 10.79
C GLN A 236 -2.26 1.01 9.48
N SER A 237 -3.46 1.47 9.08
CA SER A 237 -3.61 2.29 7.88
C SER A 237 -2.90 3.65 7.99
N HIS A 238 -2.73 4.19 9.20
CA HIS A 238 -2.06 5.47 9.41
C HIS A 238 -0.56 5.39 9.04
N GLY A 239 0.11 4.27 9.36
CA GLY A 239 1.49 4.01 8.92
C GLY A 239 1.61 3.94 7.39
N TRP A 240 0.67 3.25 6.71
CA TRP A 240 0.61 3.25 5.24
C TRP A 240 0.48 4.66 4.64
N PHE A 241 -0.39 5.49 5.22
CA PHE A 241 -0.63 6.84 4.71
C PHE A 241 0.55 7.77 4.96
N SER A 242 1.17 7.68 6.14
CA SER A 242 2.35 8.47 6.51
C SER A 242 3.52 8.14 5.60
N GLU A 243 3.83 6.86 5.42
CA GLU A 243 4.94 6.43 4.57
C GLU A 243 4.78 6.90 3.12
N PHE A 244 3.61 6.71 2.53
CA PHE A 244 3.38 7.21 1.18
C PHE A 244 3.45 8.73 1.09
N PHE A 245 2.93 9.44 2.09
CA PHE A 245 3.02 10.90 2.13
C PHE A 245 4.47 11.38 2.19
N LYS A 246 5.28 10.85 3.12
CA LYS A 246 6.72 11.17 3.26
C LYS A 246 7.47 10.91 1.94
N ARG A 247 7.21 9.76 1.29
CA ARG A 247 7.83 9.40 0.00
C ARG A 247 7.41 10.30 -1.16
N PHE A 248 6.14 10.70 -1.22
CA PHE A 248 5.66 11.69 -2.21
C PHE A 248 6.23 13.08 -1.97
N TYR A 249 6.34 13.51 -0.71
CA TYR A 249 6.99 14.76 -0.33
C TYR A 249 8.42 14.80 -0.89
N TRP A 250 9.20 13.73 -0.67
CA TRP A 250 10.59 13.64 -1.16
C TRP A 250 10.74 13.35 -2.65
N SER A 251 9.68 12.90 -3.31
CA SER A 251 9.61 12.84 -4.79
C SER A 251 9.27 14.21 -5.42
N GLY A 252 9.02 15.22 -4.58
CA GLY A 252 8.74 16.59 -4.99
C GLY A 252 7.26 16.87 -5.27
N SER A 253 6.33 16.05 -4.78
CA SER A 253 4.90 16.29 -4.91
C SER A 253 4.49 17.57 -4.18
N ASN A 254 3.77 18.44 -4.88
CA ASN A 254 3.08 19.61 -4.33
C ASN A 254 1.55 19.42 -4.34
N ALA A 255 1.09 18.17 -4.50
CA ALA A 255 -0.32 17.80 -4.50
C ALA A 255 -0.91 17.70 -3.09
N ARG A 256 -2.24 17.70 -3.03
CA ARG A 256 -3.00 17.29 -1.83
C ARG A 256 -2.94 15.77 -1.70
N PHE A 257 -2.94 15.24 -0.48
CA PHE A 257 -2.91 13.80 -0.22
C PHE A 257 -4.12 13.36 0.62
N THR A 258 -4.68 12.19 0.31
CA THR A 258 -5.71 11.56 1.16
C THR A 258 -5.54 10.05 1.24
N GLY A 259 -5.40 9.54 2.46
CA GLY A 259 -5.51 8.12 2.76
C GLY A 259 -6.95 7.70 2.97
N ILE A 260 -7.36 6.61 2.34
CA ILE A 260 -8.68 5.98 2.52
C ILE A 260 -8.49 4.64 3.21
N SER A 261 -9.08 4.53 4.39
CA SER A 261 -9.14 3.29 5.15
C SER A 261 -10.52 2.64 5.05
N TRP A 262 -10.53 1.31 5.00
CA TRP A 262 -11.73 0.50 4.84
C TRP A 262 -11.63 -0.81 5.63
N GLU A 263 -12.76 -1.51 5.82
CA GLU A 263 -12.81 -2.77 6.58
C GLU A 263 -12.25 -3.97 5.76
N GLY A 264 -10.95 -3.94 5.49
CA GLY A 264 -10.16 -5.02 4.89
C GLY A 264 -9.50 -5.95 5.91
N TYR A 265 -9.95 -5.92 7.17
CA TYR A 265 -9.38 -6.61 8.32
C TYR A 265 -10.43 -7.38 9.15
N GLU A 266 -11.64 -7.62 8.60
CA GLU A 266 -12.67 -8.38 9.33
C GLU A 266 -12.15 -9.80 9.61
N SER A 267 -12.26 -10.26 10.87
CA SER A 267 -11.62 -11.46 11.46
C SER A 267 -10.16 -11.31 11.91
N GLN A 268 -9.56 -10.12 11.84
CA GLN A 268 -8.18 -9.92 12.30
C GLN A 268 -8.02 -10.26 13.78
N THR A 269 -7.14 -11.21 14.08
CA THR A 269 -6.73 -11.60 15.42
C THR A 269 -5.22 -11.84 15.43
N LEU A 270 -4.52 -11.30 16.44
CA LEU A 270 -3.06 -11.40 16.55
C LEU A 270 -2.34 -11.01 15.24
N GLY A 271 -2.77 -9.91 14.61
CA GLY A 271 -2.19 -9.40 13.37
C GLY A 271 -2.50 -10.20 12.10
N ASN A 272 -3.29 -11.27 12.18
CA ASN A 272 -3.65 -12.11 11.05
C ASN A 272 -5.15 -12.05 10.81
N THR A 273 -5.57 -11.90 9.56
CA THR A 273 -6.97 -11.96 9.16
C THR A 273 -7.22 -13.33 8.50
N PRO A 274 -7.97 -14.26 9.10
CA PRO A 274 -8.19 -15.59 8.49
C PRO A 274 -9.25 -15.59 7.38
N ASP A 275 -10.26 -14.73 7.49
CA ASP A 275 -11.39 -14.71 6.55
C ASP A 275 -11.13 -13.74 5.39
N TYR A 276 -10.40 -14.21 4.37
CA TYR A 276 -10.13 -13.40 3.18
C TYR A 276 -11.40 -13.07 2.38
N TRP A 277 -12.31 -14.04 2.21
CA TRP A 277 -13.49 -13.88 1.35
C TRP A 277 -14.47 -12.84 1.89
N ARG A 278 -14.66 -12.78 3.21
CA ARG A 278 -15.45 -11.73 3.83
C ARG A 278 -14.93 -10.32 3.50
N ASN A 279 -13.61 -10.15 3.49
CA ASN A 279 -12.98 -8.87 3.16
C ASN A 279 -13.06 -8.54 1.66
N VAL A 280 -13.15 -9.53 0.77
CA VAL A 280 -13.49 -9.29 -0.65
C VAL A 280 -14.91 -8.71 -0.76
N THR A 281 -15.87 -9.23 0.01
CA THR A 281 -17.23 -8.66 0.08
C THR A 281 -17.23 -7.23 0.62
N ASN A 282 -16.49 -6.97 1.70
CA ASN A 282 -16.37 -5.61 2.27
C ASN A 282 -15.75 -4.62 1.26
N ALA A 283 -14.84 -5.06 0.40
CA ALA A 283 -14.26 -4.23 -0.65
C ALA A 283 -15.33 -3.75 -1.64
N PHE A 284 -16.19 -4.66 -2.12
CA PHE A 284 -17.32 -4.32 -2.99
C PHE A 284 -18.33 -3.39 -2.32
N GLN A 285 -18.64 -3.62 -1.04
CA GLN A 285 -19.60 -2.81 -0.29
C GLN A 285 -19.08 -1.38 -0.07
N THR A 286 -17.78 -1.23 0.20
CA THR A 286 -17.14 0.08 0.43
C THR A 286 -16.96 0.90 -0.86
N SER A 287 -16.95 0.23 -2.01
CA SER A 287 -16.63 0.85 -3.31
C SER A 287 -17.49 2.07 -3.65
N LYS A 288 -18.78 2.05 -3.29
CA LYS A 288 -19.69 3.17 -3.55
C LYS A 288 -19.28 4.43 -2.77
N ASP A 289 -18.99 4.26 -1.49
CA ASP A 289 -18.65 5.40 -0.63
C ASP A 289 -17.31 6.02 -1.02
N VAL A 290 -16.36 5.19 -1.46
CA VAL A 290 -15.10 5.65 -2.04
C VAL A 290 -15.33 6.44 -3.32
N ALA A 291 -16.17 5.95 -4.25
CA ALA A 291 -16.51 6.66 -5.47
C ALA A 291 -17.15 8.03 -5.17
N ASP A 292 -18.15 8.05 -4.30
CA ASP A 292 -18.87 9.27 -3.93
C ASP A 292 -17.91 10.29 -3.29
N PHE A 293 -17.07 9.86 -2.35
CA PHE A 293 -16.13 10.74 -1.66
C PHE A 293 -15.02 11.28 -2.56
N VAL A 294 -14.35 10.42 -3.34
CA VAL A 294 -13.24 10.85 -4.19
C VAL A 294 -13.74 11.80 -5.28
N ASN A 295 -14.96 11.60 -5.79
CA ASN A 295 -15.57 12.53 -6.75
C ASN A 295 -15.84 13.93 -6.16
N LEU A 296 -16.01 14.06 -4.84
CA LEU A 296 -16.14 15.34 -4.13
C LEU A 296 -14.80 16.07 -3.93
N LEU A 297 -13.66 15.36 -4.05
CA LEU A 297 -12.35 15.99 -3.97
C LEU A 297 -12.14 16.95 -5.14
N GLY A 298 -11.61 18.14 -4.82
CA GLY A 298 -11.28 19.16 -5.82
C GLY A 298 -10.00 18.85 -6.59
N GLY A 299 -9.82 19.49 -7.74
CA GLY A 299 -8.62 19.32 -8.57
C GLY A 299 -8.65 18.08 -9.47
N GLN A 300 -7.52 17.76 -10.08
CA GLN A 300 -7.31 16.51 -10.82
C GLN A 300 -6.89 15.40 -9.86
N LYS A 301 -7.46 14.21 -10.02
CA LYS A 301 -7.34 13.11 -9.05
C LYS A 301 -6.55 11.96 -9.63
N SER A 302 -5.52 11.52 -8.93
CA SER A 302 -4.88 10.23 -9.17
C SER A 302 -5.08 9.36 -7.95
N ILE A 303 -5.36 8.07 -8.16
CA ILE A 303 -5.61 7.12 -7.09
C ILE A 303 -4.66 5.94 -7.23
N ALA A 304 -4.13 5.48 -6.10
CA ALA A 304 -3.37 4.25 -6.01
C ALA A 304 -4.06 3.30 -5.04
N ALA A 305 -4.03 2.01 -5.35
CA ALA A 305 -4.51 0.99 -4.43
C ALA A 305 -3.53 -0.17 -4.34
N HIS A 306 -3.31 -0.65 -3.13
CA HIS A 306 -2.45 -1.79 -2.84
C HIS A 306 -3.27 -3.07 -2.67
N SER A 307 -2.77 -4.21 -3.17
CA SER A 307 -3.33 -5.53 -2.88
C SER A 307 -4.85 -5.61 -3.13
N LEU A 308 -5.63 -6.07 -2.15
CA LEU A 308 -7.09 -6.17 -2.22
C LEU A 308 -7.79 -4.79 -2.30
N GLY A 309 -7.12 -3.69 -1.95
CA GLY A 309 -7.64 -2.34 -2.18
C GLY A 309 -7.94 -2.08 -3.66
N ASN A 310 -7.30 -2.81 -4.57
CA ASN A 310 -7.62 -2.77 -5.99
C ASN A 310 -9.02 -3.30 -6.32
N MET A 311 -9.58 -4.17 -5.48
CA MET A 311 -10.99 -4.58 -5.60
C MET A 311 -11.93 -3.40 -5.28
N VAL A 312 -11.59 -2.59 -4.26
CA VAL A 312 -12.34 -1.39 -3.90
C VAL A 312 -12.35 -0.39 -5.06
N VAL A 313 -11.17 -0.06 -5.61
CA VAL A 313 -11.06 0.94 -6.68
C VAL A 313 -11.61 0.42 -8.00
N GLY A 314 -11.32 -0.81 -8.39
CA GLY A 314 -11.84 -1.41 -9.62
C GLY A 314 -13.37 -1.45 -9.64
N SER A 315 -13.99 -1.82 -8.52
CA SER A 315 -15.45 -1.78 -8.34
C SER A 315 -15.99 -0.35 -8.25
N ALA A 316 -15.30 0.57 -7.56
CA ALA A 316 -15.68 1.98 -7.52
C ALA A 316 -15.74 2.61 -8.92
N MET A 317 -14.78 2.30 -9.79
CA MET A 317 -14.75 2.75 -11.19
C MET A 317 -15.83 2.07 -12.02
N LYS A 318 -15.90 0.74 -11.98
CA LYS A 318 -16.80 -0.04 -12.83
C LYS A 318 -18.27 0.10 -12.49
N ASP A 319 -18.61 0.07 -11.21
CA ASP A 319 -19.99 -0.05 -10.75
C ASP A 319 -20.56 1.27 -10.21
N HIS A 320 -19.70 2.19 -9.74
CA HIS A 320 -20.13 3.41 -9.02
C HIS A 320 -19.66 4.72 -9.66
N GLY A 321 -18.95 4.67 -10.78
CA GLY A 321 -18.61 5.87 -11.56
C GLY A 321 -17.55 6.77 -10.90
N LEU A 322 -16.57 6.19 -10.20
CA LEU A 322 -15.39 6.91 -9.74
C LEU A 322 -14.65 7.57 -10.92
N LEU A 323 -14.36 8.87 -10.82
CA LEU A 323 -13.68 9.67 -11.84
C LEU A 323 -12.27 10.08 -11.37
N VAL A 324 -11.25 9.49 -12.00
CA VAL A 324 -9.84 9.76 -11.75
C VAL A 324 -9.08 9.88 -13.08
N GLU A 325 -8.00 10.66 -13.09
CA GLU A 325 -7.10 10.81 -14.23
C GLU A 325 -6.16 9.62 -14.37
N ASN A 326 -5.67 9.08 -13.24
CA ASN A 326 -4.79 7.92 -13.21
C ASN A 326 -5.20 6.96 -12.09
N TYR A 327 -5.14 5.66 -12.37
CA TYR A 327 -5.30 4.60 -11.37
C TYR A 327 -4.05 3.71 -11.34
N PHE A 328 -3.29 3.73 -10.24
CA PHE A 328 -2.14 2.85 -10.03
C PHE A 328 -2.54 1.60 -9.27
N MET A 329 -2.43 0.45 -9.94
CA MET A 329 -2.72 -0.86 -9.39
C MET A 329 -1.46 -1.48 -8.82
N ILE A 330 -1.19 -1.28 -7.53
CA ILE A 330 0.03 -1.76 -6.87
C ILE A 330 -0.21 -3.17 -6.32
N ASP A 331 0.56 -4.14 -6.81
CA ASP A 331 0.48 -5.55 -6.41
C ASP A 331 -0.97 -6.03 -6.32
N ALA A 332 -1.74 -5.83 -7.39
CA ALA A 332 -3.18 -6.06 -7.38
C ALA A 332 -3.54 -7.52 -7.09
N ALA A 333 -4.15 -7.76 -5.93
CA ALA A 333 -4.71 -9.04 -5.52
C ALA A 333 -6.08 -9.30 -6.18
N VAL A 334 -6.11 -9.15 -7.50
CA VAL A 334 -7.28 -9.30 -8.37
C VAL A 334 -6.87 -10.18 -9.53
N ALA A 335 -7.76 -11.08 -9.95
CA ALA A 335 -7.51 -11.96 -11.09
C ALA A 335 -7.26 -11.14 -12.37
N ILE A 336 -6.23 -11.49 -13.16
CA ILE A 336 -6.01 -10.92 -14.51
C ILE A 336 -7.30 -10.98 -15.34
N GLU A 337 -8.07 -12.07 -15.22
CA GLU A 337 -9.31 -12.23 -15.98
C GLU A 337 -10.37 -11.17 -15.68
N ALA A 338 -10.24 -10.41 -14.57
CA ALA A 338 -11.08 -9.26 -14.27
C ALA A 338 -10.93 -8.11 -15.25
N TYR A 339 -9.75 -7.98 -15.86
CA TYR A 339 -9.41 -6.85 -16.72
C TYR A 339 -9.32 -7.25 -18.20
N GLU A 340 -8.84 -8.46 -18.49
CA GLU A 340 -8.64 -8.97 -19.85
C GLU A 340 -8.97 -10.46 -19.95
N ASN A 341 -9.10 -11.02 -21.16
CA ASN A 341 -9.54 -12.40 -21.33
C ASN A 341 -8.40 -13.43 -21.27
N THR A 342 -7.65 -13.46 -20.15
CA THR A 342 -6.50 -14.34 -19.91
C THR A 342 -6.78 -15.30 -18.75
N PHE A 343 -6.57 -16.61 -18.95
CA PHE A 343 -6.82 -17.66 -17.94
C PHE A 343 -5.88 -18.87 -18.10
N THR A 344 -5.78 -19.71 -17.06
CA THR A 344 -4.80 -20.80 -16.96
C THR A 344 -5.31 -22.00 -16.15
N ASP A 345 -5.03 -23.20 -16.65
CA ASP A 345 -5.28 -24.47 -15.94
C ASP A 345 -4.51 -24.57 -14.62
N SER A 346 -3.44 -23.79 -14.44
CA SER A 346 -2.63 -23.77 -13.22
C SER A 346 -3.37 -23.25 -11.98
N MET A 347 -4.55 -22.65 -12.16
CA MET A 347 -5.43 -22.20 -11.08
C MET A 347 -6.58 -23.17 -10.75
N ARG A 348 -6.63 -24.33 -11.44
CA ARG A 348 -7.58 -25.41 -11.13
C ARG A 348 -6.91 -26.45 -10.21
N PRO A 349 -7.54 -26.84 -9.09
CA PRO A 349 -7.06 -27.96 -8.28
C PRO A 349 -6.97 -29.27 -9.08
N SER A 350 -5.90 -30.05 -8.86
CA SER A 350 -5.66 -31.31 -9.57
C SER A 350 -6.77 -32.36 -9.37
N SER A 351 -7.52 -32.29 -8.27
CA SER A 351 -8.69 -33.13 -8.02
C SER A 351 -9.82 -32.95 -9.04
N TRP A 352 -9.82 -31.84 -9.77
CA TRP A 352 -10.77 -31.51 -10.84
C TRP A 352 -10.24 -31.85 -12.23
N SER A 353 -9.08 -32.51 -12.34
CA SER A 353 -8.53 -32.94 -13.61
C SER A 353 -9.43 -33.97 -14.31
N GLY A 354 -9.64 -33.77 -15.62
CA GLY A 354 -10.47 -34.63 -16.47
C GLY A 354 -11.98 -34.31 -16.45
N TYR A 355 -12.47 -33.55 -15.47
CA TYR A 355 -13.85 -33.07 -15.49
C TYR A 355 -14.01 -31.97 -16.54
N ASP A 356 -15.08 -32.04 -17.35
CA ASP A 356 -15.38 -31.01 -18.35
C ASP A 356 -15.63 -29.64 -17.70
N SER A 357 -15.26 -28.56 -18.38
CA SER A 357 -15.38 -27.20 -17.85
C SER A 357 -16.80 -26.79 -17.45
N LYS A 358 -17.84 -27.34 -18.10
CA LYS A 358 -19.25 -27.12 -17.73
C LYS A 358 -19.58 -27.52 -16.27
N LEU A 359 -18.75 -28.36 -15.65
CA LEU A 359 -18.91 -28.80 -14.26
C LEU A 359 -18.23 -27.84 -13.26
N TRP A 360 -17.32 -26.99 -13.74
CA TRP A 360 -16.47 -26.16 -12.88
C TRP A 360 -17.24 -24.93 -12.37
N PRO A 361 -17.00 -24.51 -11.12
CA PRO A 361 -17.59 -23.30 -10.55
C PRO A 361 -17.30 -22.04 -11.38
N THR A 362 -16.07 -21.88 -11.89
CA THR A 362 -15.64 -20.69 -12.65
C THR A 362 -16.35 -20.55 -14.02
N HIS A 363 -16.82 -21.67 -14.59
CA HIS A 363 -17.58 -21.70 -15.85
C HIS A 363 -19.09 -21.83 -15.66
N TRP A 364 -19.59 -21.88 -14.42
CA TRP A 364 -21.02 -22.07 -14.16
C TRP A 364 -21.90 -20.99 -14.82
N HIS A 365 -21.38 -19.77 -14.89
CA HIS A 365 -22.03 -18.64 -15.55
C HIS A 365 -22.33 -18.89 -17.04
N GLU A 366 -21.51 -19.70 -17.74
CA GLU A 366 -21.65 -20.02 -19.16
C GLU A 366 -22.86 -20.90 -19.45
N LEU A 367 -23.41 -21.55 -18.41
CA LEU A 367 -24.64 -22.31 -18.53
C LEU A 367 -25.83 -21.39 -18.79
N PHE A 368 -25.74 -20.08 -18.55
CA PHE A 368 -26.87 -19.16 -18.64
C PHE A 368 -26.76 -18.20 -19.83
N PRO A 369 -27.88 -17.78 -20.44
CA PRO A 369 -27.85 -16.75 -21.46
C PRO A 369 -27.45 -15.39 -20.85
N ALA A 370 -26.87 -14.50 -21.66
CA ALA A 370 -26.42 -13.17 -21.22
C ALA A 370 -27.51 -12.28 -20.58
N THR A 371 -28.79 -12.58 -20.82
CA THR A 371 -29.93 -11.89 -20.20
C THR A 371 -30.22 -12.34 -18.76
N ASP A 372 -29.65 -13.46 -18.32
CA ASP A 372 -29.81 -13.99 -16.96
C ASP A 372 -28.72 -13.42 -16.03
N GLY A 373 -29.09 -12.98 -14.84
CA GLY A 373 -28.15 -12.40 -13.87
C GLY A 373 -26.99 -13.33 -13.49
N ARG A 374 -27.20 -14.65 -13.53
CA ARG A 374 -26.17 -15.66 -13.21
C ARG A 374 -25.06 -15.73 -14.25
N SER A 375 -25.31 -15.24 -15.48
CA SER A 375 -24.26 -15.13 -16.50
C SER A 375 -23.15 -14.14 -16.11
N ARG A 376 -23.37 -13.30 -15.09
CA ARG A 376 -22.38 -12.36 -14.54
C ARG A 376 -21.65 -12.87 -13.30
N LEU A 377 -21.87 -14.12 -12.89
CA LEU A 377 -21.15 -14.76 -11.80
C LEU A 377 -19.80 -15.31 -12.29
N THR A 378 -18.95 -14.39 -12.73
CA THR A 378 -17.61 -14.67 -13.26
C THR A 378 -16.68 -13.50 -12.97
N TRP A 379 -15.40 -13.81 -12.83
CA TRP A 379 -14.35 -12.79 -12.82
C TRP A 379 -14.06 -12.27 -14.21
N ARG A 380 -14.38 -13.00 -15.29
CA ARG A 380 -14.07 -12.59 -16.67
C ARG A 380 -14.67 -11.23 -17.01
N MET A 381 -13.80 -10.29 -17.39
CA MET A 381 -14.15 -8.92 -17.74
C MET A 381 -14.99 -8.22 -16.65
N ARG A 382 -14.76 -8.56 -15.37
CA ARG A 382 -15.51 -7.99 -14.25
C ARG A 382 -15.34 -6.47 -14.14
N PHE A 383 -14.15 -5.96 -14.44
CA PHE A 383 -13.78 -4.55 -14.36
C PHE A 383 -13.48 -3.90 -15.72
N ASP A 384 -13.11 -4.70 -16.73
CA ASP A 384 -12.52 -4.25 -18.00
C ASP A 384 -11.12 -3.63 -17.83
N ALA A 385 -10.33 -3.60 -18.90
CA ALA A 385 -9.08 -2.87 -18.94
C ALA A 385 -9.35 -1.34 -18.97
N PHE A 386 -9.34 -0.70 -17.80
CA PHE A 386 -9.52 0.74 -17.70
C PHE A 386 -8.41 1.47 -18.46
N PRO A 387 -8.70 2.41 -19.38
CA PRO A 387 -7.68 3.06 -20.23
C PRO A 387 -6.71 3.96 -19.46
N ASN A 388 -7.07 4.36 -18.25
CA ASN A 388 -6.28 5.22 -17.35
C ASN A 388 -5.66 4.45 -16.16
N ALA A 389 -5.71 3.12 -16.18
CA ALA A 389 -5.07 2.29 -15.17
C ALA A 389 -3.64 1.88 -15.58
N TYR A 390 -2.76 1.81 -14.59
CA TYR A 390 -1.38 1.36 -14.69
C TYR A 390 -1.18 0.16 -13.78
N ASN A 391 -0.73 -0.96 -14.35
CA ASN A 391 -0.44 -2.18 -13.62
C ASN A 391 0.95 -2.12 -13.03
N CYS A 392 1.07 -1.83 -11.73
CA CYS A 392 2.34 -1.79 -11.01
C CYS A 392 2.55 -3.16 -10.36
N TYR A 393 3.33 -4.01 -11.04
CA TYR A 393 3.44 -5.44 -10.72
C TYR A 393 4.89 -5.82 -10.38
N SER A 394 5.05 -6.93 -9.67
CA SER A 394 6.35 -7.55 -9.38
C SER A 394 6.31 -9.04 -9.69
N TRP A 395 7.22 -9.56 -10.53
CA TRP A 395 7.35 -11.02 -10.68
C TRP A 395 8.00 -11.70 -9.46
N GLY A 396 8.53 -10.88 -8.53
CA GLY A 396 9.15 -11.33 -7.29
C GLY A 396 8.18 -11.72 -6.19
N GLU A 397 6.89 -11.37 -6.36
CA GLU A 397 5.81 -11.56 -5.39
C GLU A 397 5.83 -12.94 -4.73
N GLU A 398 5.74 -12.96 -3.41
CA GLU A 398 5.53 -14.14 -2.58
C GLU A 398 4.03 -14.40 -2.39
N VAL A 399 3.23 -13.38 -2.06
CA VAL A 399 1.80 -13.54 -1.76
C VAL A 399 0.98 -13.88 -3.01
N LEU A 400 1.27 -13.18 -4.11
CA LEU A 400 0.55 -13.27 -5.39
C LEU A 400 1.17 -14.25 -6.38
N ARG A 401 2.20 -14.99 -5.96
CA ARG A 401 2.98 -15.89 -6.82
C ARG A 401 2.12 -16.91 -7.58
N ASP A 402 2.33 -16.96 -8.89
CA ASP A 402 1.60 -17.80 -9.86
C ASP A 402 1.43 -19.26 -9.46
N GLY A 403 0.19 -19.75 -9.47
CA GLY A 403 -0.18 -21.15 -9.21
C GLY A 403 0.52 -22.17 -10.12
N GLN A 404 0.56 -23.43 -9.66
CA GLN A 404 1.30 -24.52 -10.32
C GLN A 404 0.40 -25.72 -10.67
N GLY A 405 -0.93 -25.54 -10.72
CA GLY A 405 -1.90 -26.61 -11.02
C GLY A 405 -2.18 -27.56 -9.84
N THR A 406 -1.61 -27.27 -8.68
CA THR A 406 -1.86 -27.98 -7.42
C THR A 406 -2.09 -26.96 -6.31
N VAL A 407 -3.02 -27.26 -5.41
CA VAL A 407 -3.27 -26.42 -4.22
C VAL A 407 -1.97 -26.29 -3.42
N PRO A 408 -1.51 -25.06 -3.13
CA PRO A 408 -0.35 -24.85 -2.26
C PRO A 408 -0.53 -25.56 -0.90
N PRO A 409 0.53 -26.09 -0.28
CA PRO A 409 0.44 -26.59 1.09
C PRO A 409 -0.01 -25.47 2.04
N VAL A 410 -0.95 -25.75 2.94
CA VAL A 410 -1.46 -24.77 3.93
C VAL A 410 -0.37 -24.16 4.82
N THR A 411 0.79 -24.80 4.93
CA THR A 411 1.94 -24.25 5.67
C THR A 411 2.57 -23.05 4.97
N GLN A 412 2.46 -22.91 3.64
CA GLN A 412 2.99 -21.75 2.93
C GLN A 412 2.29 -20.44 3.33
N PRO A 413 0.95 -20.32 3.27
CA PRO A 413 0.27 -19.11 3.71
C PRO A 413 0.42 -18.82 5.20
N ILE A 414 0.61 -19.84 6.05
CA ILE A 414 0.61 -19.67 7.52
C ILE A 414 2.01 -19.49 8.12
N LEU A 415 3.00 -20.25 7.62
CA LEU A 415 4.33 -20.36 8.24
C LEU A 415 5.45 -19.84 7.33
N SER A 416 5.14 -19.46 6.08
CA SER A 416 6.13 -18.99 5.10
C SER A 416 5.78 -17.59 4.60
N GLY A 417 5.47 -16.68 5.53
CA GLY A 417 5.27 -15.26 5.24
C GLY A 417 4.20 -14.95 4.21
N GLY A 418 3.18 -15.81 4.08
CA GLY A 418 2.10 -15.61 3.14
C GLY A 418 2.37 -16.12 1.72
N LEU A 419 3.44 -16.91 1.49
CA LEU A 419 3.76 -17.47 0.18
C LEU A 419 2.55 -18.15 -0.47
N ARG A 420 2.19 -17.69 -1.68
CA ARG A 420 1.08 -18.19 -2.51
C ARG A 420 -0.29 -18.12 -1.83
N SER A 421 -0.45 -17.26 -0.82
CA SER A 421 -1.72 -17.13 -0.08
C SER A 421 -2.90 -16.84 -1.00
N TRP A 422 -2.74 -15.96 -1.98
CA TRP A 422 -3.84 -15.63 -2.89
C TRP A 422 -4.29 -16.84 -3.72
N VAL A 423 -3.34 -17.57 -4.29
CA VAL A 423 -3.61 -18.82 -5.03
C VAL A 423 -4.25 -19.86 -4.12
N TYR A 424 -3.76 -20.01 -2.88
CA TYR A 424 -4.33 -20.95 -1.92
C TYR A 424 -5.82 -20.63 -1.65
N GLN A 425 -6.15 -19.36 -1.39
CA GLN A 425 -7.53 -18.93 -1.16
C GLN A 425 -8.42 -19.22 -2.37
N GLU A 426 -7.99 -18.88 -3.59
CA GLU A 426 -8.77 -19.13 -4.82
C GLU A 426 -8.95 -20.63 -5.13
N MET A 427 -7.90 -21.44 -4.95
CA MET A 427 -7.95 -22.89 -5.19
C MET A 427 -8.70 -23.66 -4.10
N THR A 428 -8.98 -23.05 -2.95
CA THR A 428 -9.71 -23.66 -1.82
C THR A 428 -11.11 -23.08 -1.59
N LYS A 429 -11.57 -22.16 -2.44
CA LYS A 429 -12.95 -21.65 -2.43
C LYS A 429 -13.99 -22.76 -2.36
N GLY A 430 -15.05 -22.51 -1.61
CA GLY A 430 -16.09 -23.48 -1.27
C GLY A 430 -15.67 -24.54 -0.23
N GLY A 431 -14.41 -24.55 0.18
CA GLY A 431 -13.91 -25.34 1.31
C GLY A 431 -13.94 -24.54 2.62
N SER A 432 -13.29 -25.08 3.65
CA SER A 432 -12.99 -24.36 4.89
C SER A 432 -11.48 -24.14 4.94
N LEU A 433 -11.06 -22.88 5.11
CA LEU A 433 -9.71 -22.58 5.55
C LEU A 433 -9.58 -23.08 6.99
N LEU A 434 -8.67 -24.03 7.23
CA LEU A 434 -8.42 -24.61 8.56
C LEU A 434 -9.64 -25.34 9.17
N SER A 435 -10.14 -26.38 8.49
CA SER A 435 -11.17 -27.31 8.99
C SER A 435 -10.81 -28.07 10.29
N GLY A 436 -9.71 -27.72 10.97
CA GLY A 436 -9.27 -28.29 12.24
C GLY A 436 -9.37 -27.36 13.45
N GLY A 437 -9.85 -26.12 13.32
CA GLY A 437 -9.82 -25.13 14.42
C GLY A 437 -11.12 -24.39 14.75
N GLY A 438 -12.19 -24.52 13.96
CA GLY A 438 -13.45 -23.79 14.20
C GLY A 438 -13.37 -22.26 13.97
N LEU A 439 -12.35 -21.79 13.26
CA LEU A 439 -12.10 -20.38 12.93
C LEU A 439 -12.33 -20.05 11.44
N GLY A 440 -12.84 -21.00 10.65
CA GLY A 440 -13.04 -20.83 9.20
C GLY A 440 -14.48 -20.48 8.83
N HIS A 441 -14.63 -19.65 7.80
CA HIS A 441 -15.90 -19.41 7.11
C HIS A 441 -16.46 -20.71 6.51
N ASP A 442 -17.76 -20.96 6.65
CA ASP A 442 -18.42 -22.07 5.94
C ASP A 442 -18.62 -21.66 4.47
N GLY A 443 -17.60 -21.90 3.65
CA GLY A 443 -17.60 -21.52 2.24
C GLY A 443 -18.73 -22.21 1.46
N GLN A 444 -19.16 -21.60 0.37
CA GLN A 444 -20.17 -22.13 -0.54
C GLN A 444 -19.57 -22.26 -1.95
N GLY A 445 -20.20 -23.03 -2.84
CA GLY A 445 -19.72 -23.09 -4.22
C GLY A 445 -18.33 -23.71 -4.37
N GLY A 446 -17.51 -23.10 -5.24
CA GLY A 446 -16.07 -23.32 -5.32
C GLY A 446 -15.66 -24.71 -5.79
N TRP A 447 -14.47 -25.14 -5.38
CA TRP A 447 -13.89 -26.42 -5.80
C TRP A 447 -14.27 -27.59 -4.88
N THR A 448 -15.17 -27.38 -3.92
CA THR A 448 -15.74 -28.47 -3.14
C THR A 448 -16.83 -29.16 -3.95
N LEU A 449 -16.84 -30.49 -3.96
CA LEU A 449 -17.80 -31.26 -4.74
C LEU A 449 -19.15 -31.37 -4.01
N ASN A 450 -20.24 -31.38 -4.78
CA ASN A 450 -21.59 -31.55 -4.23
C ASN A 450 -21.81 -33.00 -3.77
N GLN A 451 -21.86 -33.20 -2.46
CA GLN A 451 -22.14 -34.51 -1.86
C GLN A 451 -23.62 -34.73 -1.53
N HIS A 452 -24.48 -33.73 -1.77
CA HIS A 452 -25.90 -33.79 -1.45
C HIS A 452 -26.74 -34.38 -2.59
N VAL A 453 -27.85 -35.02 -2.21
CA VAL A 453 -28.86 -35.54 -3.14
C VAL A 453 -29.98 -34.50 -3.26
N TYR A 454 -30.18 -33.91 -4.44
CA TYR A 454 -31.32 -33.03 -4.71
C TYR A 454 -32.22 -33.65 -5.79
N ASN A 455 -33.53 -33.75 -5.52
CA ASN A 455 -34.51 -34.41 -6.40
C ASN A 455 -34.10 -35.82 -6.87
N GLY A 456 -33.48 -36.61 -5.99
CA GLY A 456 -33.07 -37.99 -6.30
C GLY A 456 -31.84 -38.12 -7.20
N THR A 457 -31.20 -37.01 -7.60
CA THR A 457 -29.92 -37.03 -8.31
C THR A 457 -28.79 -36.92 -7.28
N ALA A 458 -28.01 -37.98 -7.15
CA ALA A 458 -26.77 -37.97 -6.41
C ALA A 458 -25.62 -37.98 -7.43
N TYR A 459 -24.70 -37.00 -7.38
CA TYR A 459 -23.45 -37.06 -8.15
C TYR A 459 -22.46 -38.06 -7.53
N THR A 460 -22.98 -39.14 -6.98
CA THR A 460 -22.22 -40.17 -6.27
C THR A 460 -22.70 -41.56 -6.66
N ASN A 461 -21.77 -42.49 -6.76
CA ASN A 461 -21.99 -43.92 -6.83
C ASN A 461 -22.11 -44.48 -5.42
N TYR A 462 -23.15 -45.27 -5.16
CA TYR A 462 -23.30 -45.98 -3.90
C TYR A 462 -22.65 -47.36 -3.98
N ASN A 463 -21.74 -47.66 -3.03
CA ASN A 463 -21.18 -48.99 -2.87
C ASN A 463 -21.97 -49.74 -1.77
N PRO A 464 -22.82 -50.73 -2.12
CA PRO A 464 -23.64 -51.45 -1.14
C PRO A 464 -22.84 -52.32 -0.18
N ASN A 465 -21.59 -52.66 -0.52
CA ASN A 465 -20.74 -53.52 0.31
C ASN A 465 -20.02 -52.74 1.42
N THR A 466 -19.74 -51.46 1.20
CA THR A 466 -19.08 -50.59 2.19
C THR A 466 -20.05 -49.56 2.78
N GLY A 467 -21.24 -49.39 2.19
CA GLY A 467 -22.19 -48.34 2.54
C GLY A 467 -21.71 -46.93 2.16
N GLN A 468 -20.62 -46.81 1.40
CA GLN A 468 -20.01 -45.53 1.06
C GLN A 468 -20.50 -44.98 -0.27
N HIS A 469 -20.61 -43.65 -0.33
CA HIS A 469 -20.81 -42.90 -1.56
C HIS A 469 -19.46 -42.42 -2.10
N THR A 470 -19.19 -42.64 -3.38
CA THR A 470 -18.02 -42.09 -4.09
C THR A 470 -18.50 -41.13 -5.17
N ILE A 471 -17.85 -39.98 -5.33
CA ILE A 471 -18.27 -38.99 -6.33
C ILE A 471 -18.11 -39.56 -7.74
N TYR A 472 -18.97 -39.15 -8.68
CA TYR A 472 -18.89 -39.57 -10.08
C TYR A 472 -17.52 -39.25 -10.66
N PRO A 473 -16.80 -40.24 -11.22
CA PRO A 473 -15.56 -39.98 -11.94
C PRO A 473 -15.85 -39.18 -13.23
N PRO A 474 -14.81 -38.56 -13.85
CA PRO A 474 -14.97 -37.80 -15.08
C PRO A 474 -15.76 -38.52 -16.19
N SER A 475 -15.53 -39.82 -16.37
CA SER A 475 -16.21 -40.64 -17.39
C SER A 475 -17.74 -40.70 -17.24
N GLN A 476 -18.26 -40.42 -16.04
CA GLN A 476 -19.70 -40.34 -15.76
C GLN A 476 -20.16 -38.88 -15.67
N ALA A 477 -19.44 -38.05 -14.91
CA ALA A 477 -19.83 -36.67 -14.65
C ALA A 477 -19.86 -35.82 -15.93
N ASN A 478 -18.96 -36.06 -16.87
CA ASN A 478 -18.91 -35.31 -18.14
C ASN A 478 -20.16 -35.56 -19.01
N GLY A 479 -20.93 -36.61 -18.74
CA GLY A 479 -22.21 -36.89 -19.40
C GLY A 479 -23.42 -36.13 -18.82
N ILE A 480 -23.26 -35.38 -17.71
CA ILE A 480 -24.38 -34.68 -17.05
C ILE A 480 -24.93 -33.58 -17.97
N ASP A 481 -26.26 -33.49 -18.03
CA ASP A 481 -26.98 -32.47 -18.79
C ASP A 481 -26.71 -31.06 -18.22
N PRO A 482 -26.25 -30.10 -19.05
CA PRO A 482 -26.12 -28.69 -18.66
C PRO A 482 -27.37 -28.09 -17.98
N GLU A 483 -28.58 -28.49 -18.38
CA GLU A 483 -29.82 -27.99 -17.76
C GLU A 483 -29.95 -28.43 -16.29
N LEU A 484 -29.46 -29.62 -15.95
CA LEU A 484 -29.44 -30.11 -14.58
C LEU A 484 -28.40 -29.36 -13.74
N LEU A 485 -27.25 -29.01 -14.33
CA LEU A 485 -26.18 -28.25 -13.66
C LEU A 485 -26.59 -26.82 -13.29
N ARG A 486 -27.60 -26.24 -13.97
CA ARG A 486 -28.20 -24.96 -13.58
C ARG A 486 -28.98 -25.05 -12.26
N LEU A 487 -29.62 -26.20 -12.01
CA LEU A 487 -30.49 -26.43 -10.85
C LEU A 487 -29.72 -27.04 -9.67
N THR A 488 -28.78 -27.93 -9.97
CA THR A 488 -27.96 -28.65 -9.00
C THR A 488 -26.52 -28.65 -9.50
N PRO A 489 -25.70 -27.65 -9.13
CA PRO A 489 -24.30 -27.59 -9.52
C PRO A 489 -23.53 -28.83 -9.07
N PHE A 490 -22.51 -29.21 -9.85
CA PHE A 490 -21.63 -30.34 -9.51
C PHE A 490 -20.71 -30.03 -8.32
N PHE A 491 -20.45 -28.74 -8.08
CA PHE A 491 -19.78 -28.22 -6.89
C PHE A 491 -20.75 -27.93 -5.73
N LYS A 492 -20.22 -27.68 -4.53
CA LYS A 492 -20.98 -27.45 -3.28
C LYS A 492 -22.11 -26.45 -3.54
N PRO A 493 -23.35 -26.72 -3.08
CA PRO A 493 -24.45 -25.79 -3.26
C PRO A 493 -24.13 -24.38 -2.75
N PHE A 494 -24.77 -23.37 -3.35
CA PHE A 494 -24.80 -22.03 -2.78
C PHE A 494 -25.59 -22.04 -1.47
N ASN A 495 -25.21 -21.20 -0.53
CA ASN A 495 -25.92 -21.06 0.75
C ASN A 495 -27.32 -20.48 0.53
N ASN A 496 -27.46 -19.60 -0.47
CA ASN A 496 -28.75 -19.07 -0.92
C ASN A 496 -29.34 -19.97 -2.01
N ASP A 497 -30.34 -20.78 -1.64
CA ASP A 497 -31.00 -21.74 -2.54
C ASP A 497 -31.75 -21.07 -3.70
N LYS A 498 -32.04 -19.77 -3.60
CA LYS A 498 -32.65 -19.01 -4.71
C LYS A 498 -31.72 -18.89 -5.91
N ILE A 499 -30.40 -18.98 -5.74
CA ILE A 499 -29.45 -18.83 -6.84
C ILE A 499 -29.66 -19.91 -7.91
N THR A 500 -29.92 -21.16 -7.52
CA THR A 500 -30.21 -22.24 -8.48
C THR A 500 -31.69 -22.34 -8.85
N ASN A 501 -32.55 -21.49 -8.27
CA ASN A 501 -33.96 -21.48 -8.61
C ASN A 501 -34.18 -21.00 -10.06
N PRO A 502 -34.99 -21.70 -10.87
CA PRO A 502 -35.19 -21.34 -12.27
C PRO A 502 -35.90 -19.99 -12.46
N THR A 503 -36.71 -19.58 -11.49
CA THR A 503 -37.51 -18.33 -11.55
C THR A 503 -36.82 -17.18 -10.84
N LEU A 504 -36.22 -17.43 -9.67
CA LEU A 504 -35.66 -16.37 -8.81
C LEU A 504 -34.17 -16.10 -9.06
N GLY A 505 -33.42 -17.09 -9.55
CA GLY A 505 -31.96 -17.03 -9.55
C GLY A 505 -31.35 -15.90 -10.36
N SER A 506 -31.97 -15.53 -11.49
CA SER A 506 -31.51 -14.37 -12.29
C SER A 506 -31.61 -13.06 -11.50
N THR A 507 -32.72 -12.84 -10.80
CA THR A 507 -32.95 -11.61 -10.01
C THR A 507 -32.03 -11.59 -8.79
N GLU A 508 -31.92 -12.71 -8.08
CA GLU A 508 -31.10 -12.82 -6.89
C GLU A 508 -29.61 -12.60 -7.21
N ALA A 509 -29.08 -13.22 -8.27
CA ALA A 509 -27.71 -13.00 -8.75
C ALA A 509 -27.47 -11.59 -9.33
N SER A 510 -28.53 -10.80 -9.53
CA SER A 510 -28.43 -9.40 -9.93
C SER A 510 -28.35 -8.43 -8.75
N VAL A 511 -28.63 -8.88 -7.52
CA VAL A 511 -28.43 -8.07 -6.32
C VAL A 511 -26.93 -7.88 -6.12
N TYR A 512 -26.51 -6.62 -5.96
CA TYR A 512 -25.09 -6.26 -5.94
C TYR A 512 -24.31 -6.97 -4.82
N ASP A 513 -24.81 -6.91 -3.58
CA ASP A 513 -24.16 -7.52 -2.41
C ASP A 513 -24.16 -9.05 -2.47
N GLU A 514 -25.24 -9.65 -2.99
CA GLU A 514 -25.30 -11.09 -3.20
C GLU A 514 -24.27 -11.53 -4.24
N ARG A 515 -24.20 -10.81 -5.37
CA ARG A 515 -23.21 -11.07 -6.42
C ARG A 515 -21.79 -10.91 -5.91
N ALA A 516 -21.51 -9.89 -5.10
CA ALA A 516 -20.21 -9.68 -4.46
C ALA A 516 -19.83 -10.86 -3.55
N THR A 517 -20.76 -11.31 -2.71
CA THR A 517 -20.58 -12.47 -1.82
C THR A 517 -20.29 -13.75 -2.61
N LEU A 518 -21.05 -13.98 -3.69
CA LEU A 518 -20.84 -15.15 -4.56
C LEU A 518 -19.50 -15.12 -5.30
N LEU A 519 -19.06 -13.96 -5.79
CA LEU A 519 -17.73 -13.82 -6.41
C LEU A 519 -16.60 -14.04 -5.38
N ALA A 520 -16.79 -13.53 -4.16
CA ALA A 520 -15.85 -13.66 -3.08
C ALA A 520 -15.68 -15.11 -2.61
N GLU A 521 -16.77 -15.85 -2.42
CA GLU A 521 -16.73 -17.16 -1.75
C GLU A 521 -16.89 -18.34 -2.70
N ALA A 522 -17.72 -18.18 -3.74
CA ALA A 522 -18.27 -19.29 -4.52
C ALA A 522 -17.63 -19.44 -5.91
N ILE A 523 -17.21 -18.34 -6.51
CA ILE A 523 -16.67 -18.32 -7.87
C ILE A 523 -15.15 -18.08 -7.83
N PRO A 524 -14.32 -19.10 -8.07
CA PRO A 524 -12.88 -18.96 -8.08
C PRO A 524 -12.36 -18.30 -9.35
N ALA A 525 -11.29 -17.55 -9.19
CA ALA A 525 -10.47 -17.08 -10.29
C ALA A 525 -9.85 -18.27 -11.05
N TYR A 526 -9.79 -18.14 -12.36
CA TYR A 526 -9.16 -19.09 -13.27
C TYR A 526 -7.95 -18.49 -13.99
N SER A 527 -7.46 -17.34 -13.54
CA SER A 527 -6.21 -16.70 -13.96
C SER A 527 -5.30 -16.45 -12.76
N PHE A 528 -4.03 -16.14 -13.02
CA PHE A 528 -3.15 -15.60 -11.97
C PHE A 528 -3.59 -14.20 -11.52
N ALA A 529 -2.95 -13.69 -10.46
CA ALA A 529 -3.17 -12.35 -9.96
C ALA A 529 -2.46 -11.32 -10.84
N ALA A 530 -3.10 -10.17 -11.06
CA ALA A 530 -2.56 -9.07 -11.83
C ALA A 530 -1.27 -8.50 -11.20
N GLY A 531 -1.18 -8.45 -9.87
CA GLY A 531 0.00 -7.91 -9.18
C GLY A 531 1.31 -8.67 -9.38
N SER A 532 1.26 -9.93 -9.83
CA SER A 532 2.47 -10.72 -10.11
C SER A 532 2.84 -10.77 -11.60
N ASN A 533 2.04 -10.14 -12.48
CA ASN A 533 2.07 -10.40 -13.91
C ASN A 533 1.86 -9.15 -14.75
N GLU A 534 2.47 -9.12 -15.94
CA GLU A 534 2.05 -8.19 -16.99
C GLU A 534 0.66 -8.52 -17.51
N MET A 535 -0.12 -7.50 -17.84
CA MET A 535 -1.41 -7.62 -18.51
C MET A 535 -1.30 -7.12 -19.94
N ILE A 536 -1.73 -7.93 -20.90
CA ILE A 536 -1.58 -7.69 -22.34
C ILE A 536 -2.29 -6.38 -22.75
N ASP A 537 -3.53 -6.18 -22.31
CA ASP A 537 -4.39 -5.04 -22.67
C ASP A 537 -3.93 -3.72 -22.00
N PHE A 538 -2.96 -3.79 -21.08
CA PHE A 538 -2.37 -2.61 -20.46
C PHE A 538 -1.21 -2.04 -21.28
N GLU A 539 -0.64 -2.81 -22.21
CA GLU A 539 0.43 -2.36 -23.11
C GLU A 539 1.59 -1.68 -22.34
N ASP A 540 1.90 -0.43 -22.66
CA ASP A 540 2.95 0.39 -22.04
C ASP A 540 2.61 0.88 -20.62
N ARG A 541 1.41 0.57 -20.12
CA ARG A 541 0.94 0.89 -18.76
C ARG A 541 1.27 -0.20 -17.74
N ASN A 542 2.00 -1.24 -18.15
CA ASN A 542 2.65 -2.16 -17.22
C ASN A 542 3.94 -1.54 -16.67
N ILE A 543 4.01 -1.39 -15.35
CA ILE A 543 5.14 -0.84 -14.60
C ILE A 543 5.72 -1.95 -13.75
N SER A 544 6.86 -2.50 -14.16
CA SER A 544 7.60 -3.47 -13.34
C SER A 544 8.26 -2.77 -12.16
N MET A 545 7.81 -3.08 -10.94
CA MET A 545 8.43 -2.57 -9.72
C MET A 545 9.80 -3.20 -9.46
N MET A 546 9.99 -4.45 -9.89
CA MET A 546 11.29 -5.12 -9.88
C MET A 546 12.37 -4.35 -10.66
N SER A 547 12.00 -3.73 -11.78
CA SER A 547 12.89 -2.89 -12.59
C SER A 547 13.12 -1.49 -12.01
N LEU A 548 12.31 -1.08 -11.04
CA LEU A 548 12.40 0.24 -10.38
C LEU A 548 13.12 0.20 -9.03
N ARG A 549 13.73 -0.92 -8.67
CA ARG A 549 14.66 -0.99 -7.54
C ARG A 549 15.85 -0.04 -7.78
N THR A 550 16.29 0.64 -6.73
CA THR A 550 17.47 1.51 -6.79
C THR A 550 18.71 0.72 -7.17
N ASN A 551 18.94 -0.39 -6.48
CA ASN A 551 20.02 -1.33 -6.70
C ASN A 551 19.56 -2.76 -6.32
N GLU A 552 19.54 -3.68 -7.28
CA GLU A 552 19.12 -5.07 -7.05
C GLU A 552 20.11 -5.87 -6.17
N PHE A 553 21.39 -5.49 -6.18
CA PHE A 553 22.42 -6.10 -5.35
C PHE A 553 22.43 -5.56 -3.92
N GLU A 554 21.57 -4.61 -3.61
CA GLU A 554 21.44 -4.04 -2.26
C GLU A 554 19.99 -3.96 -1.81
N TRP A 555 19.09 -4.63 -2.53
CA TRP A 555 17.72 -4.82 -2.08
C TRP A 555 17.74 -5.66 -0.79
N PRO A 556 17.00 -5.25 0.27
CA PRO A 556 16.98 -5.99 1.53
C PRO A 556 16.62 -7.45 1.34
N GLU A 557 17.34 -8.33 2.04
CA GLU A 557 17.12 -9.77 1.96
C GLU A 557 15.89 -10.20 2.78
N ASP A 558 15.21 -11.25 2.32
CA ASP A 558 14.21 -11.98 3.09
C ASP A 558 14.55 -13.45 3.19
N GLU A 559 14.59 -13.97 4.42
CA GLU A 559 14.91 -15.37 4.70
C GLU A 559 13.74 -16.32 4.37
N VAL A 560 12.54 -15.78 4.12
CA VAL A 560 11.32 -16.58 3.93
C VAL A 560 11.18 -17.15 2.51
N THR A 561 11.86 -16.56 1.52
CA THR A 561 11.77 -16.99 0.11
C THR A 561 13.08 -17.56 -0.41
N ASP A 562 13.00 -18.52 -1.35
CA ASP A 562 14.18 -19.09 -2.04
C ASP A 562 14.97 -18.05 -2.86
N ASP A 563 14.41 -16.85 -3.08
CA ASP A 563 15.00 -15.77 -3.85
C ASP A 563 14.99 -14.47 -3.03
N THR A 564 16.03 -14.34 -2.20
CA THR A 564 16.03 -13.44 -1.04
C THR A 564 15.95 -11.96 -1.40
N ARG A 565 16.16 -11.54 -2.66
CA ARG A 565 16.24 -10.13 -3.05
C ARG A 565 15.15 -9.66 -4.00
N ASN A 566 14.06 -10.39 -4.09
CA ASN A 566 12.89 -9.98 -4.88
C ASN A 566 12.06 -8.89 -4.19
N TRP A 567 11.42 -8.02 -4.98
CA TRP A 567 10.37 -7.13 -4.50
C TRP A 567 9.15 -7.96 -4.10
N LEU A 568 8.77 -7.87 -2.83
CA LEU A 568 7.64 -8.57 -2.24
C LEU A 568 6.41 -7.70 -2.07
N HIS A 569 5.32 -8.36 -1.69
CA HIS A 569 3.97 -7.82 -1.70
C HIS A 569 3.82 -6.47 -0.99
N SER A 570 4.52 -6.25 0.11
CA SER A 570 4.41 -5.01 0.90
C SER A 570 5.66 -4.13 0.82
N ASP A 571 6.66 -4.48 0.00
CA ASP A 571 7.94 -3.75 -0.05
C ASP A 571 7.78 -2.30 -0.51
N ILE A 572 6.66 -1.94 -1.17
CA ILE A 572 6.37 -0.54 -1.47
C ILE A 572 6.25 0.34 -0.22
N ARG A 573 5.87 -0.26 0.92
CA ARG A 573 5.88 0.35 2.26
C ARG A 573 7.09 -0.16 3.04
N ASP A 574 7.25 -1.46 3.15
CA ASP A 574 8.15 -2.10 4.14
C ASP A 574 9.63 -1.84 3.84
N VAL A 575 9.99 -1.70 2.56
CA VAL A 575 11.35 -1.35 2.18
C VAL A 575 11.49 0.18 2.13
N GLY A 576 12.54 0.70 2.78
CA GLY A 576 12.81 2.12 2.88
C GLY A 576 12.91 2.83 1.53
N TYR A 577 12.50 4.10 1.50
CA TYR A 577 12.42 4.95 0.31
C TYR A 577 13.68 4.93 -0.56
N LEU A 578 14.85 4.85 0.07
CA LEU A 578 16.16 4.72 -0.57
C LEU A 578 16.20 3.64 -1.67
N HIS A 579 15.51 2.53 -1.47
CA HIS A 579 15.54 1.41 -2.40
C HIS A 579 14.44 1.48 -3.47
N ASN A 580 13.36 2.23 -3.25
CA ASN A 580 12.18 2.24 -4.13
C ASN A 580 11.74 3.63 -4.61
N TYR A 581 12.52 4.69 -4.37
CA TYR A 581 12.17 6.08 -4.75
C TYR A 581 11.82 6.24 -6.23
N LYS A 582 12.42 5.44 -7.12
CA LYS A 582 12.16 5.52 -8.57
C LYS A 582 10.69 5.25 -8.91
N LEU A 583 9.99 4.45 -8.10
CA LEU A 583 8.55 4.21 -8.27
C LEU A 583 7.72 5.45 -7.94
N PHE A 584 8.04 6.14 -6.84
CA PHE A 584 7.35 7.36 -6.44
C PHE A 584 7.64 8.52 -7.38
N ASP A 585 8.89 8.65 -7.87
CA ASP A 585 9.25 9.59 -8.93
C ASP A 585 8.39 9.33 -10.19
N ARG A 586 8.16 8.05 -10.54
CA ARG A 586 7.31 7.67 -11.68
C ARG A 586 5.83 8.03 -11.46
N PHE A 587 5.29 7.84 -10.26
CA PHE A 587 3.93 8.27 -9.93
C PHE A 587 3.77 9.80 -10.03
N VAL A 588 4.76 10.55 -9.54
CA VAL A 588 4.81 12.02 -9.64
C VAL A 588 4.87 12.48 -11.09
N GLU A 589 5.65 11.80 -11.93
CA GLU A 589 5.78 12.10 -13.36
C GLU A 589 4.45 11.84 -14.11
N ILE A 590 3.87 10.65 -13.96
CA ILE A 590 2.62 10.26 -14.65
C ILE A 590 1.45 11.16 -14.23
N SER A 591 1.41 11.56 -12.97
CA SER A 591 0.30 12.33 -12.40
C SER A 591 0.53 13.84 -12.40
N ASP A 592 1.71 14.29 -12.84
CA ASP A 592 2.09 15.71 -12.90
C ASP A 592 1.87 16.40 -11.53
N LEU A 593 2.50 15.84 -10.49
CA LEU A 593 2.23 16.24 -9.09
C LEU A 593 3.10 17.39 -8.57
N LYS A 594 4.10 17.88 -9.33
CA LYS A 594 5.04 18.91 -8.87
C LYS A 594 4.46 20.33 -8.82
#